data_AF-A0A819MQV2-F1
#
_entry.id   AF-A0A819MQV2-F1
#
_cell.length_a   1.000
_cell.length_b   1.000
_cell.length_c   1.000
_cell.angle_alpha   90.00
_cell.angle_beta   90.00
_cell.angle_gamma   90.00
#
_symmetry.space_group_name_H-M   'P 1'
#
loop_
_entity.id
_entity.type
_entity.pdbx_description
1 polymer ?
#
loop_
_entity_poly.entity_id
_entity_poly.type
_entity_poly.pdbx_seq_one_letter_code
_entity_poly.pdbx_strand_id
1 'polypeptide(L)'
;AERQVRRIRYTLFRNILRQEIGWFDVHKTGELSSRLIGDLDRIKDGMSEKVPDFISLIGRMIGSLIYSLLIGWKLTLVYLSISPLIILVMNLTIKMIATFTIKEIEAFASASSIAQEVLQNIRAVTAFHGQEKEEE
;
A
#
# COMPACT_ATOMS: atom_id res chain seq x y z
N ALA A 1 -14.67 -2.14 -15.99
CA ALA A 1 -13.72 -1.07 -15.64
C ALA A 1 -12.95 -0.52 -16.84
N GLU A 2 -12.33 -1.35 -17.69
CA GLU A 2 -11.44 -0.89 -18.78
C GLU A 2 -12.05 0.16 -19.71
N ARG A 3 -13.32 0.01 -20.10
CA ARG A 3 -14.01 1.00 -20.95
C ARG A 3 -14.09 2.38 -20.29
N GLN A 4 -14.32 2.41 -18.97
CA GLN A 4 -14.40 3.66 -18.20
C GLN A 4 -13.02 4.28 -18.03
N VAL A 5 -12.01 3.48 -17.69
CA VAL A 5 -10.62 3.94 -17.56
C VAL A 5 -10.10 4.51 -18.88
N ARG A 6 -10.43 3.88 -20.01
CA ARG A 6 -10.08 4.36 -21.35
C ARG A 6 -10.73 5.72 -21.65
N ARG A 7 -12.00 5.91 -21.26
CA ARG A 7 -12.70 7.19 -21.40
C ARG A 7 -12.05 8.28 -20.55
N ILE A 8 -11.74 7.96 -19.29
CA ILE A 8 -11.04 8.88 -18.38
C ILE A 8 -9.67 9.25 -18.95
N ARG A 9 -8.89 8.28 -19.44
CA ARG A 9 -7.59 8.50 -20.08
C ARG A 9 -7.69 9.49 -21.24
N TYR A 10 -8.67 9.29 -22.11
CA TYR A 10 -8.89 10.15 -23.26
C TYR A 10 -9.28 11.58 -22.85
N THR A 11 -10.20 11.72 -21.89
CA THR A 11 -10.61 13.04 -21.39
C THR A 11 -9.47 13.75 -20.68
N LEU A 12 -8.68 13.05 -19.86
CA LEU A 12 -7.53 13.62 -19.16
C LEU A 12 -6.47 14.10 -20.14
N PHE A 13 -6.11 13.27 -21.13
CA PHE A 13 -5.16 13.63 -22.18
C PHE A 13 -5.63 14.85 -22.97
N ARG A 14 -6.92 14.87 -23.36
CA ARG A 14 -7.51 16.02 -24.07
C ARG A 14 -7.46 17.32 -23.25
N ASN A 15 -7.66 17.23 -21.95
CA ASN A 15 -7.61 18.42 -21.08
C ASN A 15 -6.18 18.90 -20.86
N ILE A 16 -5.22 17.99 -20.68
CA ILE A 16 -3.79 18.34 -20.55
C ILE A 16 -3.32 19.10 -21.80
N LEU A 17 -3.69 18.64 -23.00
CA LEU A 17 -3.32 19.33 -24.25
C LEU A 17 -3.92 20.74 -24.42
N ARG A 18 -4.93 21.10 -23.63
CA ARG A 18 -5.60 22.42 -23.67
C ARG A 18 -5.08 23.39 -22.61
N GLN A 19 -4.10 22.99 -21.82
CA GLN A 19 -3.55 23.80 -20.75
C GLN A 19 -2.57 24.86 -21.29
N GLU A 20 -2.43 25.97 -20.56
CA GLU A 20 -1.52 27.05 -20.95
C GLU A 20 -0.03 26.66 -20.82
N ILE A 21 0.84 27.38 -21.53
CA ILE A 21 2.27 27.04 -21.58
C ILE A 21 2.95 27.14 -20.21
N GLY A 22 2.57 28.13 -19.39
CA GLY A 22 3.08 28.30 -18.03
C GLY A 22 2.71 27.16 -17.07
N TRP A 23 1.68 26.37 -17.37
CA TRP A 23 1.34 25.18 -16.59
C TRP A 23 2.35 24.04 -16.82
N PHE A 24 2.88 23.93 -18.05
CA PHE A 24 3.91 22.95 -18.41
C PHE A 24 5.30 23.34 -17.89
N ASP A 25 5.56 24.63 -17.64
CA ASP A 25 6.82 25.08 -17.01
C ASP A 25 6.92 24.62 -15.54
N VAL A 26 5.78 24.44 -14.87
CA VAL A 26 5.72 23.95 -13.47
C VAL A 26 5.63 22.43 -13.39
N HIS A 27 4.98 21.77 -14.35
CA HIS A 27 4.75 20.31 -14.33
C HIS A 27 5.64 19.57 -15.33
N LYS A 28 6.57 18.76 -14.81
CA LYS A 28 7.47 17.97 -15.65
C LYS A 28 6.69 16.92 -16.46
N THR A 29 6.98 16.83 -17.76
CA THR A 29 6.31 15.89 -18.69
C THR A 29 6.40 14.42 -18.24
N GLY A 30 7.52 14.01 -17.65
CA GLY A 30 7.69 12.65 -17.13
C GLY A 30 6.76 12.31 -15.95
N GLU A 31 6.50 13.30 -15.08
CA GLU A 31 5.56 13.14 -13.97
C GLU A 31 4.12 13.04 -14.48
N LEU A 32 3.76 13.84 -15.47
CA LEU A 32 2.43 13.80 -16.10
C LEU A 32 2.14 12.46 -16.76
N SER A 33 3.13 11.88 -17.46
CA SER A 33 3.01 10.55 -18.06
C SER A 33 2.86 9.46 -16.99
N SER A 34 3.67 9.53 -15.93
CA SER A 34 3.61 8.59 -14.81
C SER A 34 2.26 8.64 -14.10
N ARG A 35 1.72 9.83 -13.82
CA ARG A 35 0.38 10.00 -13.23
C ARG A 35 -0.73 9.50 -14.15
N LEU A 36 -0.66 9.81 -15.45
CA LEU A 36 -1.65 9.36 -16.43
C LEU A 36 -1.71 7.83 -16.53
N ILE A 37 -0.59 7.12 -16.34
CA ILE A 37 -0.58 5.66 -16.40
C ILE A 37 -0.88 5.07 -15.01
N GLY A 38 -0.10 5.44 -14.01
CA GLY A 38 -0.14 4.86 -12.67
C GLY A 38 -1.43 5.14 -11.92
N ASP A 39 -1.95 6.36 -11.94
CA ASP A 39 -3.19 6.67 -11.20
C ASP A 39 -4.42 6.08 -11.91
N LEU A 40 -4.40 6.00 -13.24
CA LEU A 40 -5.45 5.33 -13.99
C LEU A 40 -5.45 3.82 -13.77
N ASP A 41 -4.28 3.20 -13.61
CA ASP A 41 -4.19 1.78 -13.28
C ASP A 41 -4.69 1.51 -11.85
N ARG A 42 -4.40 2.40 -10.89
CA ARG A 42 -5.00 2.32 -9.54
C ARG A 42 -6.52 2.42 -9.57
N ILE A 43 -7.07 3.35 -10.35
CA ILE A 43 -8.53 3.48 -10.53
C ILE A 43 -9.11 2.23 -11.19
N LYS A 44 -8.43 1.67 -12.19
CA LYS A 44 -8.81 0.42 -12.85
C LYS A 44 -8.89 -0.72 -11.83
N ASP A 45 -7.86 -0.90 -11.03
CA ASP A 45 -7.77 -2.00 -10.06
C ASP A 45 -8.84 -1.85 -8.97
N GLY A 46 -9.04 -0.63 -8.47
CA GLY A 46 -10.13 -0.32 -7.55
C GLY A 46 -11.50 -0.70 -8.11
N MET A 47 -11.80 -0.32 -9.35
CA MET A 47 -13.08 -0.61 -9.99
C MET A 47 -13.27 -2.06 -10.43
N SER A 48 -12.19 -2.76 -10.79
CA SER A 48 -12.28 -4.10 -11.40
C SER A 48 -12.34 -5.21 -10.36
N GLU A 49 -11.61 -5.04 -9.27
CA GLU A 49 -11.38 -6.10 -8.29
C GLU A 49 -11.92 -5.70 -6.92
N LYS A 50 -11.47 -4.56 -6.40
CA LYS A 50 -11.74 -4.19 -4.99
C LYS A 50 -13.21 -3.85 -4.73
N VAL A 51 -13.87 -3.14 -5.64
CA VAL A 51 -15.29 -2.77 -5.49
C VAL A 51 -16.21 -4.00 -5.55
N PRO A 52 -16.12 -4.89 -6.57
CA PRO A 52 -16.91 -6.12 -6.60
C PRO A 52 -16.65 -7.04 -5.41
N ASP A 53 -15.39 -7.18 -4.99
CA ASP A 53 -15.02 -7.99 -3.83
C ASP A 53 -15.64 -7.44 -2.55
N PHE A 54 -15.61 -6.12 -2.35
CA PHE A 54 -16.19 -5.46 -1.19
C PHE A 54 -17.70 -5.69 -1.10
N ILE A 55 -18.42 -5.50 -2.21
CA ILE A 55 -19.87 -5.72 -2.27
C ILE A 55 -20.19 -7.20 -2.00
N SER A 56 -19.42 -8.10 -2.62
CA SER A 56 -19.59 -9.55 -2.44
C SER A 56 -19.30 -9.98 -1.01
N LEU A 57 -18.29 -9.40 -0.35
CA LEU A 57 -17.92 -9.69 1.03
C LEU A 57 -19.03 -9.26 2.00
N ILE A 58 -19.62 -8.07 1.81
CA ILE A 58 -20.75 -7.60 2.61
C ILE A 58 -21.96 -8.53 2.42
N GLY A 59 -22.28 -8.88 1.16
CA GLY A 59 -23.37 -9.80 0.85
C GLY A 59 -23.18 -11.17 1.51
N ARG A 60 -21.97 -11.73 1.43
CA ARG A 60 -21.60 -13.00 2.08
C ARG A 60 -21.65 -12.90 3.61
N MET A 61 -21.21 -11.80 4.19
CA MET A 61 -21.27 -11.58 5.63
C MET A 61 -22.72 -11.58 6.14
N ILE A 62 -23.61 -10.82 5.48
CA ILE A 62 -25.03 -10.77 5.83
C ILE A 62 -25.70 -12.13 5.59
N GLY A 63 -25.45 -12.73 4.42
CA GLY A 63 -26.04 -14.03 4.05
C GLY A 63 -25.63 -15.16 5.00
N SER A 64 -24.35 -15.22 5.38
CA SER A 64 -23.86 -16.23 6.34
C SER A 64 -24.42 -16.01 7.75
N LEU A 65 -24.56 -14.75 8.20
CA LEU A 65 -25.16 -14.45 9.49
C LEU A 65 -26.62 -14.94 9.56
N ILE A 66 -27.41 -14.63 8.53
CA ILE A 66 -28.81 -15.06 8.43
C ILE A 66 -28.90 -16.59 8.36
N TYR A 67 -28.12 -17.21 7.48
CA TYR A 67 -28.10 -18.67 7.32
C TYR A 67 -27.76 -19.40 8.62
N SER A 68 -26.76 -18.90 9.34
CA SER A 68 -26.31 -19.47 10.61
C SER A 68 -27.39 -19.37 11.69
N LEU A 69 -28.08 -18.22 11.79
CA LEU A 69 -29.18 -18.01 12.73
C LEU A 69 -30.38 -18.92 12.48
N LEU A 70 -30.69 -19.24 11.22
CA LEU A 70 -31.82 -20.10 10.84
C LEU A 70 -31.63 -21.57 11.23
N ILE A 71 -30.42 -22.12 11.08
CA ILE A 71 -30.17 -23.55 11.35
C ILE A 71 -30.07 -23.84 12.85
N GLY A 72 -29.44 -22.94 13.61
CA GLY A 72 -29.12 -23.24 15.01
C GLY A 72 -28.78 -22.00 15.81
N TRP A 73 -29.79 -21.20 16.14
CA TRP A 73 -29.64 -19.96 16.90
C TRP A 73 -28.89 -20.11 18.24
N LYS A 74 -28.95 -21.28 18.88
CA LYS A 74 -28.21 -21.55 20.13
C LYS A 74 -26.70 -21.71 19.90
N LEU A 75 -26.30 -22.42 18.85
CA LEU A 75 -24.89 -22.61 18.52
C LEU A 75 -24.26 -21.30 18.04
N THR A 76 -24.99 -20.51 17.26
CA THR A 76 -24.48 -19.23 16.76
C THR A 76 -24.24 -18.21 17.85
N LEU A 77 -25.08 -18.14 18.88
CA LEU A 77 -24.86 -17.28 20.05
C LEU A 77 -23.56 -17.62 20.80
N VAL A 78 -23.23 -18.91 20.91
CA VAL A 78 -21.97 -19.36 21.53
C VAL A 78 -20.78 -18.91 20.68
N TYR A 79 -20.82 -19.13 19.37
CA TYR A 79 -19.76 -18.66 18.45
C TYR A 79 -19.61 -17.14 18.46
N LEU A 80 -20.72 -16.41 18.50
CA LEU A 80 -20.71 -14.94 18.54
C LEU A 80 -20.06 -14.41 19.82
N SER A 81 -20.18 -15.14 20.94
CA SER A 81 -19.57 -14.77 22.22
C SER A 81 -18.05 -14.99 22.23
N ILE A 82 -17.55 -16.01 21.50
CA ILE A 82 -16.11 -16.33 21.42
C ILE A 82 -15.41 -15.46 20.36
N SER A 83 -16.11 -15.10 19.28
CA SER A 83 -15.61 -14.25 18.18
C SER A 83 -14.88 -12.96 18.63
N PRO A 84 -15.41 -12.11 19.53
CA PRO A 84 -14.74 -10.88 19.93
C PRO A 84 -13.40 -11.13 20.65
N LEU A 85 -13.27 -12.24 21.38
CA LEU A 85 -12.01 -12.59 22.05
C LEU A 85 -10.92 -12.91 21.01
N ILE A 86 -11.26 -13.67 19.97
CA ILE A 86 -10.34 -13.99 18.87
C ILE A 86 -9.95 -12.71 18.12
N ILE A 87 -10.92 -11.86 17.80
CA ILE A 87 -10.68 -10.58 17.12
C ILE A 87 -9.74 -9.70 17.95
N LEU A 88 -9.93 -9.62 19.26
CA LEU A 88 -9.07 -8.84 20.15
C LEU A 88 -7.61 -9.31 20.11
N VAL A 89 -7.39 -10.62 20.27
CA VAL A 89 -6.05 -11.22 20.23
C VAL A 89 -5.39 -10.96 18.88
N MET A 90 -6.13 -11.16 17.78
CA MET A 90 -5.64 -10.92 16.43
C MET A 90 -5.20 -9.46 16.23
N ASN A 91 -6.00 -8.50 16.69
CA ASN A 91 -5.68 -7.07 16.58
C ASN A 91 -4.43 -6.69 17.38
N LEU A 92 -4.27 -7.25 18.59
CA LEU A 92 -3.07 -7.03 19.40
C LEU A 92 -1.82 -7.57 18.70
N THR A 93 -1.90 -8.78 18.14
CA THR A 93 -0.79 -9.39 17.39
C THR A 93 -0.45 -8.58 16.15
N ILE A 94 -1.43 -8.13 15.36
CA ILE A 94 -1.21 -7.29 14.17
C ILE A 94 -0.51 -5.99 14.57
N LYS A 95 -0.97 -5.33 15.64
CA LYS A 95 -0.36 -4.08 16.11
C LYS A 95 1.07 -4.30 16.61
N MET A 96 1.31 -5.41 17.28
CA MET A 96 2.64 -5.79 17.75
C MET A 96 3.59 -6.01 16.57
N ILE A 97 3.18 -6.84 15.60
CA ILE A 97 3.96 -7.10 14.38
C ILE A 97 4.26 -5.79 13.65
N ALA A 98 3.25 -4.95 13.42
CA ALA A 98 3.45 -3.67 12.73
C ALA A 98 4.48 -2.78 13.44
N THR A 99 4.46 -2.75 14.77
CA THR A 99 5.43 -1.97 15.56
C THR A 99 6.85 -2.53 15.43
N PHE A 100 6.99 -3.86 15.45
CA PHE A 100 8.29 -4.50 15.25
C PHE A 100 8.81 -4.29 13.82
N THR A 101 7.96 -4.43 12.81
CA THR A 101 8.32 -4.17 11.41
C THR A 101 8.81 -2.74 11.20
N ILE A 102 8.18 -1.75 11.83
CA ILE A 102 8.64 -0.35 11.73
C ILE A 102 10.04 -0.19 12.33
N LYS A 103 10.28 -0.76 13.51
CA LYS A 103 11.60 -0.71 14.17
C LYS A 103 12.68 -1.42 13.35
N GLU A 104 12.34 -2.55 12.75
CA GLU A 104 13.23 -3.30 11.87
C GLU A 104 13.60 -2.46 10.64
N ILE A 105 12.62 -1.85 9.98
CA ILE A 105 12.85 -0.96 8.83
C ILE A 105 13.76 0.22 9.22
N GLU A 106 13.56 0.81 10.39
CA GLU A 106 14.37 1.93 10.88
C GLU A 106 15.83 1.53 11.14
N ALA A 107 16.06 0.39 11.77
CA ALA A 107 17.40 -0.15 12.00
C ALA A 107 18.12 -0.47 10.68
N PHE A 108 17.41 -1.10 9.72
CA PHE A 108 17.93 -1.34 8.38
C PHE A 108 18.24 -0.04 7.64
N ALA A 109 17.41 1.00 7.79
CA ALA A 109 17.65 2.29 7.17
C ALA A 109 18.92 2.97 7.73
N SER A 110 19.16 2.88 9.05
CA SER A 110 20.36 3.42 9.68
C SER A 110 21.63 2.72 9.20
N ALA A 111 21.65 1.38 9.18
CA ALA A 111 22.78 0.62 8.65
C ALA A 111 23.04 0.93 7.16
N SER A 112 21.96 1.03 6.37
CA SER A 112 22.06 1.40 4.95
C SER A 112 22.63 2.81 4.76
N SER A 113 22.25 3.76 5.63
CA SER A 113 22.79 5.13 5.59
C SER A 113 24.29 5.16 5.85
N ILE A 114 24.76 4.40 6.85
CA ILE A 114 26.20 4.30 7.16
C ILE A 114 26.93 3.69 5.97
N ALA A 115 26.47 2.55 5.46
CA ALA A 115 27.06 1.93 4.28
C ALA A 115 27.10 2.88 3.07
N GLN A 116 26.06 3.71 2.89
CA GLN A 116 26.02 4.71 1.83
C GLN A 116 27.04 5.84 2.03
N GLU A 117 27.28 6.27 3.27
CA GLU A 117 28.32 7.25 3.61
C GLU A 117 29.73 6.73 3.30
N VAL A 118 30.01 5.48 3.67
CA VAL A 118 31.27 4.79 3.37
C VAL A 118 31.50 4.69 1.87
N LEU A 119 30.47 4.25 1.11
CA LEU A 119 30.56 4.11 -0.34
C LEU A 119 30.73 5.46 -1.04
N GLN A 120 30.09 6.53 -0.55
CA GLN A 120 30.28 7.88 -1.10
C GLN A 120 31.69 8.41 -0.84
N ASN A 121 32.28 8.08 0.30
CA ASN A 121 33.63 8.51 0.70
C ASN A 121 34.71 7.44 0.48
N ILE A 122 34.46 6.45 -0.38
CA ILE A 122 35.33 5.28 -0.55
C ILE A 122 36.79 5.64 -0.88
N ARG A 123 37.02 6.72 -1.63
CA ARG A 123 38.37 7.22 -1.94
C ARG A 123 39.10 7.74 -0.71
N ALA A 124 38.39 8.37 0.23
CA ALA A 124 38.95 8.83 1.50
C ALA A 124 39.21 7.66 2.46
N VAL A 125 38.26 6.73 2.59
CA VAL A 125 38.40 5.53 3.45
C VAL A 125 39.58 4.67 3.00
N THR A 126 39.74 4.46 1.69
CA THR A 126 40.86 3.71 1.11
C THR A 126 42.19 4.45 1.24
N ALA A 127 42.20 5.78 1.16
CA ALA A 127 43.43 6.59 1.30
C ALA A 127 43.97 6.62 2.74
N PHE A 128 43.11 6.48 3.75
CA PHE A 128 43.50 6.48 5.17
C PHE A 128 43.65 5.08 5.79
N HIS A 129 43.54 3.99 5.02
CA HIS A 129 43.52 2.61 5.53
C HIS A 129 42.47 2.40 6.65
N GLY A 130 41.33 3.09 6.58
CA GLY A 130 40.31 3.11 7.64
C GLY A 130 39.38 1.89 7.68
N GLN A 131 39.64 0.88 6.84
CA GLN A 131 38.74 -0.27 6.63
C GLN A 131 38.51 -1.08 7.91
N GLU A 132 39.53 -1.25 8.77
CA GLU A 132 39.42 -2.00 10.03
C GLU A 132 38.55 -1.31 11.09
N LYS A 133 38.24 -0.01 10.96
CA LYS A 133 37.51 0.77 11.98
C LYS A 133 36.02 0.92 11.70
N GLU A 134 35.57 0.59 10.49
CA GLU A 134 34.15 0.60 10.10
C GLU A 134 33.56 -0.82 9.93
N GLU A 135 34.40 -1.86 9.99
CA GLU A 135 33.97 -3.26 10.05
C GLU A 135 33.59 -3.72 11.49
N GLU A 136 33.92 -2.93 12.51
CA GLU A 136 33.58 -3.15 13.94
C GLU A 136 32.39 -2.28 14.38
#